data_AF-A0A7S2W7D4-F1
#
_entry.id   AF-A0A7S2W7D4-F1
#
_cell.length_a   1.000
_cell.length_b   1.000
_cell.length_c   1.000
_cell.angle_alpha   90.00
_cell.angle_beta   90.00
_cell.angle_gamma   90.00
#
_symmetry.space_group_name_H-M   'P 1'
#
loop_
_entity.id
_entity.type
_entity.pdbx_description
1 polymer ?
#
loop_
_entity_poly.entity_id
_entity_poly.type
_entity_poly.pdbx_seq_one_letter_code
_entity_poly.pdbx_strand_id
1 'polypeptide(L)'
;VTIHGENFLGAHLECSFGGEKVTRAGAVSGTEATCIVPALENKHVSVSLIVDGLSVGETTFNYIPLSKISKLTPEVVHLEGGTSLQVFAEKIDNTEWTTNEKSILLSADNAKCVFDLPNAETIMDATIRVEASFAILTCQTPMST
;
A
#
# COMPACT_ATOMS: atom_id res chain seq x y z
N VAL A 1 -7.51 11.64 -3.88
CA VAL A 1 -7.59 12.68 -2.82
C VAL A 1 -8.68 13.66 -3.18
N THR A 2 -9.49 14.06 -2.20
CA THR A 2 -10.55 15.06 -2.37
C THR A 2 -10.11 16.37 -1.73
N ILE A 3 -10.29 17.47 -2.44
CA ILE A 3 -9.96 18.83 -2.02
C ILE A 3 -11.24 19.64 -1.96
N HIS A 4 -11.43 20.32 -0.84
CA HIS A 4 -12.57 21.20 -0.61
C HIS A 4 -12.16 22.66 -0.74
N GLY A 5 -13.01 23.47 -1.38
CA GLY A 5 -12.78 24.89 -1.62
C GLY A 5 -14.01 25.53 -2.25
N GLU A 6 -13.79 26.51 -3.13
CA GLU A 6 -14.85 27.26 -3.80
C GLU A 6 -14.45 27.63 -5.23
N ASN A 7 -15.44 27.86 -6.10
CA ASN A 7 -15.29 28.28 -7.50
C ASN A 7 -14.47 27.33 -8.40
N PHE A 8 -14.59 26.02 -8.20
CA PHE A 8 -13.86 25.02 -9.00
C PHE A 8 -14.46 24.71 -10.38
N LEU A 9 -15.74 25.02 -10.61
CA LEU A 9 -16.39 24.75 -11.89
C LEU A 9 -15.89 25.71 -12.97
N GLY A 10 -15.41 25.16 -14.08
CA GLY A 10 -14.93 25.93 -15.23
C GLY A 10 -13.47 26.39 -15.13
N ALA A 11 -12.84 26.22 -13.97
CA ALA A 11 -11.41 26.49 -13.79
C ALA A 11 -10.55 25.33 -14.31
N HIS A 12 -9.32 25.63 -14.73
CA HIS A 12 -8.29 24.63 -14.96
C HIS A 12 -7.65 24.24 -13.63
N LEU A 13 -7.83 22.98 -13.23
CA LEU A 13 -7.38 22.48 -11.93
C LEU A 13 -6.27 21.43 -12.09
N GLU A 14 -5.20 21.60 -11.32
CA GLU A 14 -4.13 20.61 -11.19
C GLU A 14 -3.73 20.48 -9.71
N CYS A 15 -3.20 19.33 -9.33
CA CYS A 15 -2.64 19.11 -7.99
C CYS A 15 -1.14 18.95 -8.08
N SER A 16 -0.41 19.76 -7.32
CA SER A 16 1.03 19.63 -7.14
C SER A 16 1.34 18.86 -5.86
N PHE A 17 2.18 17.84 -5.98
CA PHE A 17 2.69 17.04 -4.87
C PHE A 17 4.20 17.23 -4.78
N GLY A 18 4.67 17.71 -3.63
CA GLY A 18 6.08 17.96 -3.33
C GLY A 18 6.73 19.04 -4.19
N GLY A 19 5.95 19.86 -4.89
CA GLY A 19 6.45 20.91 -5.79
C GLY A 19 6.98 20.42 -7.15
N GLU A 20 7.11 19.11 -7.35
CA GLU A 20 7.67 18.54 -8.59
C GLU A 20 6.65 17.74 -9.42
N LYS A 21 5.71 17.06 -8.76
CA LYS A 21 4.74 16.19 -9.44
C LYS A 21 3.40 16.89 -9.55
N VAL A 22 3.05 17.31 -10.76
CA VAL A 22 1.75 17.87 -11.09
C VAL A 22 0.86 16.80 -11.72
N THR A 23 -0.37 16.70 -11.25
CA THR A 23 -1.39 15.76 -11.73
C THR A 23 -2.66 16.51 -12.07
N ARG A 24 -3.41 16.03 -13.06
CA ARG A 24 -4.67 16.63 -13.43
C ARG A 24 -5.70 16.46 -12.31
N ALA A 25 -6.42 17.53 -12.00
CA ALA A 25 -7.55 17.50 -11.09
C ALA A 25 -8.88 17.58 -11.86
N GLY A 26 -9.92 16.96 -11.30
CA GLY A 26 -11.28 17.02 -11.81
C GLY A 26 -12.20 17.73 -10.82
N ALA A 27 -12.89 18.78 -11.27
CA ALA A 27 -13.94 19.41 -10.46
C ALA A 27 -15.15 18.48 -10.38
N VAL A 28 -15.55 18.11 -9.16
CA VAL A 28 -16.77 17.34 -8.88
C VAL A 28 -17.94 18.28 -8.67
N SER A 29 -17.70 19.42 -8.01
CA SER A 29 -18.68 20.49 -7.81
C SER A 29 -17.99 21.85 -7.76
N GLY A 30 -18.75 22.92 -7.52
CA GLY A 30 -18.19 24.25 -7.29
C GLY A 30 -17.27 24.32 -6.08
N THR A 31 -17.35 23.36 -5.16
CA THR A 31 -16.62 23.36 -3.89
C THR A 31 -15.79 22.10 -3.65
N GLU A 32 -15.76 21.17 -4.60
CA GLU A 32 -15.08 19.89 -4.47
C GLU A 32 -14.32 19.53 -5.75
N ALA A 33 -13.05 19.16 -5.59
CA ALA A 33 -12.20 18.67 -6.65
C ALA A 33 -11.50 17.37 -6.24
N THR A 34 -11.20 16.52 -7.21
CA THR A 34 -10.52 15.25 -6.99
C THR A 34 -9.21 15.20 -7.77
N CYS A 35 -8.19 14.65 -7.13
CA CYS A 35 -6.85 14.48 -7.71
C CYS A 35 -6.38 13.03 -7.63
N ILE A 36 -5.71 12.62 -8.70
CA ILE A 36 -4.96 11.36 -8.76
C ILE A 36 -3.65 11.57 -8.01
N VAL A 37 -3.39 10.74 -7.02
CA VAL A 37 -2.16 10.81 -6.22
C VAL A 37 -1.04 10.07 -6.97
N PRO A 38 0.08 10.72 -7.31
CA PRO A 38 1.19 10.05 -7.98
C PRO A 38 1.98 9.18 -6.99
N ALA A 39 2.72 8.18 -7.48
CA ALA A 39 3.66 7.46 -6.64
C ALA A 39 4.87 8.36 -6.28
N LEU A 40 5.19 8.45 -4.99
CA LEU A 40 6.32 9.22 -4.45
C LEU A 40 7.05 8.41 -3.37
N GLU A 41 8.37 8.57 -3.29
CA GLU A 41 9.21 7.90 -2.28
C GLU A 41 9.24 8.64 -0.93
N ASN A 42 8.89 9.94 -0.95
CA ASN A 42 8.93 10.80 0.23
C ASN A 42 7.74 10.57 1.14
N LYS A 43 8.00 10.34 2.44
CA LYS A 43 6.96 10.10 3.46
C LYS A 43 6.06 11.30 3.72
N HIS A 44 6.60 12.51 3.58
CA HIS A 44 5.88 13.77 3.82
C HIS A 44 6.12 14.68 2.63
N VAL A 45 5.06 15.08 1.96
CA VAL A 45 5.14 16.07 0.87
C VAL A 45 4.07 17.12 1.06
N SER A 46 4.36 18.35 0.65
CA SER A 46 3.32 19.35 0.55
C SER A 46 2.45 19.10 -0.67
N VAL A 47 1.16 19.39 -0.53
CA VAL A 47 0.18 19.31 -1.61
C VAL A 47 -0.48 20.66 -1.74
N SER A 48 -0.46 21.18 -2.95
CA SER A 48 -1.15 22.41 -3.33
C SER A 48 -2.06 22.18 -4.51
N LEU A 49 -3.12 22.98 -4.61
CA LEU A 49 -3.99 23.02 -5.78
C LEU A 49 -3.50 24.15 -6.69
N ILE A 50 -3.42 23.91 -7.99
CA ILE A 50 -3.16 24.92 -9.00
C ILE A 50 -4.49 25.22 -9.68
N VAL A 51 -4.91 26.48 -9.65
CA VAL A 51 -6.16 26.97 -10.24
C VAL A 51 -5.78 28.02 -11.29
N ASP A 52 -6.05 27.73 -12.56
CA ASP A 52 -5.74 28.61 -13.70
C ASP A 52 -4.27 29.07 -13.72
N GLY A 53 -3.36 28.17 -13.33
CA GLY A 53 -1.91 28.42 -13.27
C GLY A 53 -1.40 29.07 -11.98
N LEU A 54 -2.29 29.38 -11.02
CA LEU A 54 -1.90 29.90 -9.71
C LEU A 54 -1.98 28.80 -8.64
N SER A 55 -0.87 28.57 -7.93
CA SER A 55 -0.85 27.66 -6.77
C SER A 55 -1.57 28.31 -5.58
N VAL A 56 -2.59 27.61 -5.05
CA VAL A 56 -3.44 28.02 -3.93
C VAL A 56 -3.56 26.90 -2.91
N GLY A 57 -3.45 27.27 -1.64
CA GLY A 57 -3.48 26.34 -0.52
C GLY A 57 -2.24 25.45 -0.47
N GLU A 58 -1.81 25.10 0.74
CA GLU A 58 -0.75 24.11 0.94
C GLU A 58 -1.09 23.30 2.19
N THR A 59 -1.01 21.98 2.08
CA THR A 59 -1.18 21.08 3.21
C THR A 59 -0.17 19.94 3.15
N THR A 60 0.11 19.32 4.28
CA THR A 60 1.02 18.17 4.33
C THR A 60 0.26 16.89 4.02
N PHE A 61 0.73 16.14 3.04
CA PHE A 61 0.24 14.82 2.69
C PHE A 61 1.28 13.76 3.06
N ASN A 62 0.81 12.73 3.76
CA ASN A 62 1.67 11.65 4.25
C ASN A 62 1.55 10.43 3.33
N TYR A 63 2.66 10.05 2.71
CA TYR A 63 2.77 8.80 1.98
C TYR A 63 3.20 7.70 2.95
N ILE A 64 2.38 6.66 3.01
CA ILE A 64 2.74 5.42 3.69
C ILE A 64 3.51 4.56 2.67
N PRO A 65 4.77 4.22 2.93
CA PRO A 65 5.53 3.35 2.04
C PRO A 65 4.89 1.97 1.99
N LEU A 66 4.85 1.38 0.80
CA LEU A 66 4.40 0.00 0.65
C LEU A 66 5.31 -0.96 1.42
N SER A 67 4.70 -1.94 2.08
CA SER A 67 5.42 -3.09 2.65
C SER A 67 6.19 -3.80 1.55
N LYS A 68 7.48 -4.05 1.78
CA LYS A 68 8.34 -4.74 0.81
C LYS A 68 8.84 -6.05 1.41
N ILE A 69 8.60 -7.16 0.72
CA ILE A 69 9.25 -8.44 1.04
C ILE A 69 10.74 -8.29 0.72
N SER A 70 11.59 -8.45 1.73
CA SER A 70 13.04 -8.34 1.60
C SER A 70 13.68 -9.71 1.41
N LYS A 71 13.16 -10.76 2.06
CA LYS A 71 13.76 -12.09 2.01
C LYS A 71 12.74 -13.20 2.29
N LEU A 72 12.97 -14.36 1.69
CA LEU A 72 12.29 -15.62 2.00
C LEU A 72 13.32 -16.65 2.47
N THR A 73 13.01 -17.45 3.49
CA THR A 73 13.91 -18.49 4.00
C THR A 73 13.13 -19.68 4.57
N PRO A 74 13.46 -20.93 4.22
CA PRO A 74 14.41 -21.32 3.18
C PRO A 74 13.86 -21.03 1.76
N GLU A 75 14.76 -20.78 0.80
CA GLU A 75 14.40 -20.56 -0.61
C GLU A 75 14.02 -21.87 -1.33
N VAL A 76 14.51 -23.00 -0.79
CA VAL A 76 14.24 -24.33 -1.31
C VAL A 76 13.57 -25.13 -0.20
N VAL A 77 12.41 -25.71 -0.52
CA VAL A 77 11.63 -26.56 0.37
C VAL A 77 11.43 -27.93 -0.26
N HIS A 78 11.21 -28.94 0.58
CA HIS A 78 10.88 -30.27 0.13
C HIS A 78 9.45 -30.30 -0.44
N LEU A 79 9.23 -31.09 -1.50
CA LEU A 79 7.91 -31.26 -2.10
C LEU A 79 6.88 -31.89 -1.15
N GLU A 80 7.36 -32.63 -0.14
CA GLU A 80 6.51 -33.27 0.87
C GLU A 80 5.84 -32.26 1.82
N GLY A 81 6.25 -30.99 1.81
CA GLY A 81 5.70 -29.95 2.67
C GLY A 81 6.23 -30.01 4.11
N GLY A 82 5.48 -29.44 5.06
CA GLY A 82 5.84 -29.42 6.49
C GLY A 82 7.04 -28.54 6.87
N THR A 83 7.64 -27.85 5.90
CA THR A 83 8.75 -26.91 6.13
C THR A 83 8.23 -25.57 6.63
N SER A 84 8.91 -24.98 7.62
CA SER A 84 8.64 -23.64 8.13
C SER A 84 9.30 -22.59 7.23
N LEU A 85 8.49 -21.75 6.60
CA LEU A 85 8.88 -20.62 5.79
C LEU A 85 8.86 -19.33 6.61
N GLN A 86 9.91 -18.53 6.47
CA GLN A 86 10.06 -17.22 7.06
C GLN A 86 10.11 -16.17 5.95
N VAL A 87 9.17 -15.23 5.99
CA VAL A 87 9.08 -14.08 5.11
C VAL A 87 9.51 -12.84 5.89
N PHE A 88 10.60 -12.22 5.46
CA PHE A 88 11.06 -10.96 6.01
C PHE A 88 10.44 -9.84 5.19
N ALA A 89 9.75 -8.92 5.85
CA ALA A 89 9.14 -7.77 5.24
C ALA A 89 9.57 -6.50 5.97
N GLU A 90 9.95 -5.49 5.21
CA GLU A 90 10.27 -4.16 5.71
C GLU A 90 9.05 -3.26 5.62
N LYS A 91 8.92 -2.35 6.59
CA LYS A 91 7.89 -1.29 6.60
C LYS A 91 6.46 -1.84 6.57
N ILE A 92 6.18 -2.89 7.36
CA ILE A 92 4.79 -3.30 7.61
C ILE A 92 4.13 -2.18 8.43
N ASP A 93 3.29 -1.39 7.78
CA ASP A 93 2.38 -0.51 8.50
C ASP A 93 1.18 -1.36 8.95
N ASN A 94 0.79 -1.21 10.20
CA ASN A 94 -0.27 -1.96 10.87
C ASN A 94 -1.69 -1.56 10.40
N THR A 95 -1.80 -0.98 9.22
CA THR A 95 -3.04 -0.43 8.66
C THR A 95 -3.59 -1.39 7.61
N GLU A 96 -4.85 -1.77 7.79
CA GLU A 96 -5.55 -2.80 7.03
C GLU A 96 -5.41 -2.60 5.51
N TRP A 97 -4.70 -3.53 4.86
CA TRP A 97 -4.53 -3.52 3.41
C TRP A 97 -5.71 -4.23 2.74
N THR A 98 -6.57 -3.49 2.03
CA THR A 98 -7.53 -4.07 1.08
C THR A 98 -7.11 -3.71 -0.34
N THR A 99 -6.51 -4.67 -1.05
CA THR A 99 -6.42 -4.62 -2.51
C THR A 99 -7.47 -5.55 -3.11
N ASN A 100 -8.16 -5.05 -4.13
CA ASN A 100 -8.99 -5.87 -5.00
C ASN A 100 -8.06 -6.90 -5.67
N GLU A 101 -8.42 -8.18 -5.53
CA GLU A 101 -7.69 -9.40 -5.94
C GLU A 101 -6.65 -9.90 -4.91
N LYS A 102 -7.00 -10.98 -4.19
CA LYS A 102 -6.22 -11.72 -3.17
C LYS A 102 -5.78 -10.88 -1.96
N SER A 103 -6.70 -10.70 -1.02
CA SER A 103 -6.51 -10.02 0.26
C SER A 103 -5.64 -10.83 1.24
N ILE A 104 -4.35 -10.47 1.35
CA ILE A 104 -3.55 -10.76 2.55
C ILE A 104 -3.80 -9.60 3.53
N LEU A 105 -4.70 -9.81 4.49
CA LEU A 105 -4.85 -8.91 5.64
C LEU A 105 -3.70 -9.18 6.61
N LEU A 106 -2.66 -8.36 6.57
CA LEU A 106 -1.61 -8.37 7.60
C LEU A 106 -2.06 -7.60 8.84
N SER A 107 -3.15 -8.07 9.45
CA SER A 107 -3.36 -7.82 10.88
C SER A 107 -2.48 -8.82 11.63
N ALA A 108 -1.82 -8.37 12.71
CA ALA A 108 -1.06 -9.24 13.59
C ALA A 108 -1.87 -10.46 14.08
N ASP A 109 -3.21 -10.37 14.02
CA ASP A 109 -4.14 -11.41 14.44
C ASP A 109 -4.72 -12.25 13.29
N ASN A 110 -4.48 -11.92 12.01
CA ASN A 110 -5.15 -12.54 10.85
C ASN A 110 -4.25 -12.79 9.62
N ALA A 111 -2.93 -12.71 9.75
CA ALA A 111 -2.06 -13.02 8.63
C ALA A 111 -2.19 -14.50 8.20
N LYS A 112 -2.36 -14.72 6.90
CA LYS A 112 -2.46 -16.04 6.30
C LYS A 112 -1.49 -16.17 5.15
N CYS A 113 -0.85 -17.33 5.05
CA CYS A 113 -0.08 -17.72 3.89
C CYS A 113 -0.98 -18.46 2.91
N VAL A 114 -1.07 -17.89 1.72
CA VAL A 114 -1.79 -18.47 0.59
C VAL A 114 -0.79 -19.14 -0.33
N PHE A 115 -0.89 -20.46 -0.45
CA PHE A 115 -0.08 -21.29 -1.34
C PHE A 115 -0.89 -21.57 -2.59
N ASP A 116 -0.47 -20.97 -3.71
CA ASP A 116 -1.06 -21.18 -5.03
C ASP A 116 -0.39 -22.39 -5.68
N LEU A 117 -1.01 -23.57 -5.57
CA LEU A 117 -0.52 -24.82 -6.16
C LEU A 117 -1.24 -25.06 -7.50
N PRO A 118 -0.63 -25.79 -8.45
CA PRO A 118 -1.19 -25.96 -9.80
C PRO A 118 -2.64 -26.48 -9.84
N ASN A 119 -3.09 -27.18 -8.80
CA ASN A 119 -4.41 -27.81 -8.73
C ASN A 119 -5.23 -27.41 -7.49
N ALA A 120 -4.72 -26.54 -6.61
CA ALA A 120 -5.39 -26.16 -5.38
C ALA A 120 -4.80 -24.88 -4.77
N GLU A 121 -5.63 -24.13 -4.07
CA GLU A 121 -5.16 -23.05 -3.20
C GLU A 121 -5.24 -23.53 -1.75
N THR A 122 -4.12 -23.46 -1.03
CA THR A 122 -4.08 -23.84 0.40
C THR A 122 -3.78 -22.62 1.25
N ILE A 123 -4.57 -22.42 2.32
CA ILE A 123 -4.44 -21.28 3.20
C ILE A 123 -4.00 -21.79 4.58
N MET A 124 -2.86 -21.34 5.06
CA MET A 124 -2.32 -21.66 6.39
C MET A 124 -2.21 -20.39 7.23
N ASP A 125 -2.42 -20.51 8.53
CA ASP A 125 -2.23 -19.38 9.44
C ASP A 125 -0.75 -19.00 9.51
N ALA A 126 -0.48 -17.69 9.53
CA ALA A 126 0.86 -17.14 9.66
C ALA A 126 1.06 -16.56 11.06
N THR A 127 2.21 -16.81 11.65
CA THR A 127 2.62 -16.12 12.88
C THR A 127 3.48 -14.91 12.51
N ILE A 128 3.10 -13.73 12.98
CA ILE A 128 3.88 -12.51 12.77
C ILE A 128 4.76 -12.23 13.99
N ARG A 129 6.04 -11.93 13.74
CA ARG A 129 6.96 -11.39 14.73
C ARG A 129 7.52 -10.07 14.22
N VAL A 130 7.20 -8.98 14.91
CA VAL A 130 7.70 -7.64 14.57
C VAL A 130 9.01 -7.37 15.31
N GLU A 131 10.03 -6.94 14.58
CA GLU A 131 11.31 -6.43 15.10
C GLU A 131 11.45 -4.92 14.87
N ALA A 132 12.56 -4.33 15.32
CA ALA A 132 12.78 -2.88 15.29
C ALA A 132 12.74 -2.25 13.89
N SER A 133 13.10 -2.99 12.83
CA SER A 133 13.20 -2.48 11.46
C SER A 133 12.53 -3.34 10.39
N PHE A 134 12.05 -4.52 10.76
CA PHE A 134 11.39 -5.46 9.85
C PHE A 134 10.45 -6.36 10.66
N ALA A 135 9.58 -7.08 9.96
CA ALA A 135 8.76 -8.11 10.53
C ALA A 135 9.01 -9.43 9.82
N ILE A 136 8.90 -10.51 10.57
CA ILE A 136 9.07 -11.89 10.13
C ILE A 136 7.70 -12.54 10.17
N LEU A 137 7.19 -12.99 9.03
CA LEU A 137 6.02 -13.86 8.96
C LEU A 137 6.50 -15.30 8.88
N THR A 138 5.99 -16.15 9.75
CA THR A 138 6.31 -17.57 9.76
C THR A 138 5.10 -18.37 9.34
N CYS A 139 5.25 -19.22 8.33
CA CYS A 139 4.20 -20.06 7.78
C CYS A 139 4.69 -21.50 7.65
N GLN A 140 3.82 -22.45 7.96
CA GLN A 140 4.12 -23.84 7.72
C GLN A 140 3.54 -24.26 6.37
N THR A 141 4.38 -24.85 5.52
CA THR A 141 3.89 -25.40 4.24
C THR A 141 2.96 -26.59 4.49
N PRO A 142 1.85 -26.71 3.74
CA PRO A 142 0.96 -27.86 3.87
C PRO A 142 1.69 -29.15 3.50
N MET A 143 1.48 -30.23 4.27
CA MET A 143 2.05 -31.53 3.93
C MET A 143 1.37 -32.09 2.67
N SER A 144 2.15 -32.66 1.76
CA SER A 144 1.57 -33.45 0.65
C SER A 144 1.12 -34.80 1.21
N THR A 145 -0.19 -35.00 1.34
CA THR A 145 -0.77 -36.34 1.56
C THR A 145 -0.73 -37.17 0.29
#